data_AF-A0A7S3C8V4-F1
#
_entry.id   AF-A0A7S3C8V4-F1
#
_cell.length_a   1.000
_cell.length_b   1.000
_cell.length_c   1.000
_cell.angle_alpha   90.00
_cell.angle_beta   90.00
_cell.angle_gamma   90.00
#
_symmetry.space_group_name_H-M   'P 1'
#
loop_
_entity.id
_entity.type
_entity.pdbx_description
1 polymer ?
#
loop_
_entity_poly.entity_id
_entity_poly.type
_entity_poly.pdbx_seq_one_letter_code
_entity_poly.pdbx_strand_id
1 'polypeptide(L)'
;SNAGTELDTEGDAFRIAFGDVIQAVRFAMDAQRSLLQVSWSKRVRKIRPFRRQKDPSGVVIFAGPRVRMGIHLAKPGEFDMKQHRVFMTPVVTGEGWRLAHLLSECGAGGQVLASDAVCTA
;
A
#
# COMPACT_ATOMS: atom_id res chain seq x y z
N SER A 1 -6.81 -7.62 13.72
CA SER A 1 -5.66 -8.22 13.03
C SER A 1 -5.77 -7.88 11.55
N ASN A 2 -4.69 -7.38 10.93
CA ASN A 2 -4.67 -7.13 9.49
C ASN A 2 -4.18 -8.43 8.82
N ALA A 3 -5.10 -9.34 8.50
CA ALA A 3 -4.80 -10.69 8.00
C ALA A 3 -4.49 -10.70 6.49
N GLY A 4 -3.62 -9.80 6.04
CA GLY A 4 -3.17 -9.76 4.65
C GLY A 4 -2.10 -10.81 4.39
N THR A 5 -2.12 -11.40 3.19
CA THR A 5 -1.07 -12.31 2.70
C THR A 5 -0.19 -11.54 1.74
N GLU A 6 1.10 -11.41 2.06
CA GLU A 6 2.08 -10.91 1.10
C GLU A 6 2.21 -11.88 -0.08
N LEU A 7 2.04 -11.36 -1.29
CA LEU A 7 2.10 -12.12 -2.53
C LEU A 7 3.52 -12.12 -3.08
N ASP A 8 4.09 -10.93 -3.24
CA ASP A 8 5.43 -10.73 -3.73
C ASP A 8 5.97 -9.36 -3.31
N THR A 9 7.27 -9.19 -3.54
CA THR A 9 7.98 -7.92 -3.44
C THR A 9 8.73 -7.70 -4.74
N GLU A 10 8.59 -6.51 -5.33
CA GLU A 10 9.34 -6.07 -6.51
C GLU A 10 10.09 -4.77 -6.18
N GLY A 11 11.40 -4.89 -5.93
CA GLY A 11 12.19 -3.77 -5.44
C GLY A 11 11.78 -3.37 -4.03
N ASP A 12 11.24 -2.16 -3.86
CA ASP A 12 10.69 -1.64 -2.60
C ASP A 12 9.14 -1.65 -2.57
N ALA A 13 8.49 -2.20 -3.60
CA ALA A 13 7.05 -2.35 -3.67
C ALA A 13 6.60 -3.70 -3.12
N PHE A 14 5.58 -3.67 -2.25
CA PHE A 14 4.95 -4.86 -1.68
C PHE A 14 3.57 -5.05 -2.29
N ARG A 15 3.21 -6.29 -2.61
CA ARG A 15 1.86 -6.67 -3.03
C ARG A 15 1.23 -7.56 -1.98
N ILE A 16 0.07 -7.15 -1.47
CA ILE A 16 -0.60 -7.83 -0.37
C ILE A 16 -2.05 -8.07 -0.76
N ALA A 17 -2.50 -9.32 -0.64
CA ALA A 17 -3.90 -9.70 -0.81
C ALA A 17 -4.61 -9.72 0.55
N PHE A 18 -5.84 -9.25 0.57
CA PHE A 18 -6.71 -9.30 1.75
C PHE A 18 -7.99 -10.06 1.39
N GLY A 19 -8.51 -10.84 2.33
CA GLY A 19 -9.79 -11.51 2.17
C GLY A 19 -11.00 -10.57 2.27
N ASP A 20 -10.79 -9.33 2.70
CA ASP A 20 -11.81 -8.31 2.89
C ASP A 20 -11.25 -6.92 2.55
N VAL A 21 -12.05 -6.09 1.87
CA VAL A 21 -11.61 -4.77 1.43
C VAL A 21 -11.44 -3.77 2.58
N ILE A 22 -12.26 -3.90 3.64
CA ILE A 22 -12.15 -3.03 4.82
C ILE A 22 -10.82 -3.31 5.54
N GLN A 23 -10.37 -4.56 5.57
CA GLN A 23 -9.03 -4.91 6.08
C GLN A 23 -7.91 -4.26 5.26
N ALA A 24 -8.01 -4.27 3.93
CA ALA A 24 -7.02 -3.62 3.05
C ALA A 24 -6.95 -2.10 3.31
N VAL A 25 -8.10 -1.43 3.39
CA VAL A 25 -8.18 0.02 3.68
C VAL A 25 -7.62 0.33 5.07
N ARG A 26 -7.99 -0.44 6.10
CA ARG A 26 -7.45 -0.28 7.45
C ARG A 26 -5.94 -0.45 7.48
N PHE A 27 -5.42 -1.49 6.82
CA PHE A 27 -3.98 -1.71 6.71
C PHE A 27 -3.27 -0.51 6.10
N ALA A 28 -3.77 0.03 4.97
CA ALA A 28 -3.15 1.18 4.33
C ALA A 28 -3.15 2.43 5.24
N MET A 29 -4.27 2.70 5.91
CA MET A 29 -4.39 3.85 6.82
C MET A 29 -3.49 3.70 8.05
N ASP A 30 -3.41 2.51 8.62
CA ASP A 30 -2.55 2.22 9.75
C ASP A 30 -1.07 2.29 9.35
N ALA A 31 -0.70 1.77 8.18
CA ALA A 31 0.65 1.87 7.65
C ALA A 31 1.08 3.34 7.46
N GLN A 32 0.23 4.19 6.86
CA GLN A 32 0.52 5.64 6.74
C GLN A 32 0.70 6.31 8.11
N ARG A 33 -0.17 5.98 9.08
CA ARG A 33 -0.07 6.52 10.45
C ARG A 33 1.20 6.04 11.16
N SER A 34 1.55 4.77 11.03
CA SER A 34 2.76 4.21 11.63
C SER A 34 4.01 4.84 11.03
N LEU A 35 4.09 4.99 9.70
CA LEU A 35 5.22 5.65 9.04
C LEU A 35 5.44 7.08 9.56
N LEU A 36 4.36 7.83 9.83
CA LEU A 36 4.40 9.17 10.42
C LEU A 36 4.92 9.20 11.87
N GLN A 37 4.63 8.14 12.64
CA GLN A 37 4.95 8.02 14.06
C GLN A 37 6.32 7.41 14.34
N VAL A 38 6.90 6.67 13.38
CA VAL A 38 8.22 6.05 13.53
C VAL A 38 9.27 7.12 13.85
N SER A 39 10.10 6.81 14.84
CA SER A 39 11.24 7.64 15.24
C SER A 39 12.41 7.47 14.27
N TRP A 40 12.24 7.93 13.02
CA TRP A 40 13.24 7.83 11.96
C TRP A 40 14.58 8.42 12.39
N SER A 41 15.67 7.72 12.06
CA SER A 41 17.03 8.10 12.42
C SER A 41 17.38 9.49 11.89
N LYS A 42 18.35 10.16 12.54
CA LYS A 42 18.84 11.48 12.09
C LYS A 42 19.30 11.44 10.63
N ARG A 43 19.86 10.30 10.16
CA ARG A 43 20.29 10.11 8.76
C ARG A 43 19.10 10.16 7.80
N VAL A 44 18.02 9.43 8.10
CA VAL A 44 16.79 9.43 7.28
C VAL A 44 16.18 10.82 7.21
N ARG A 45 16.09 11.54 8.35
CA ARG A 45 15.50 12.89 8.38
C ARG A 45 16.31 13.95 7.64
N LYS A 46 17.61 13.73 7.38
CA LYS A 46 18.43 14.66 6.59
C LYS A 46 18.10 14.61 5.11
N ILE A 47 17.58 13.48 4.61
CA ILE A 47 17.14 13.31 3.23
C ILE A 47 15.95 14.24 2.98
N ARG A 48 16.08 15.15 2.00
CA ARG A 48 15.10 16.23 1.75
C ARG A 48 13.64 15.76 1.69
N PRO A 49 13.26 14.74 0.90
CA PRO A 49 11.87 14.26 0.85
C PRO A 49 11.36 13.66 2.17
N PHE A 50 12.24 13.22 3.07
CA PHE A 50 11.87 12.51 4.30
C PHE A 50 11.87 13.41 5.54
N ARG A 51 12.06 14.73 5.34
CA ARG A 51 11.99 15.70 6.42
C ARG A 51 10.60 15.73 7.05
N ARG A 52 10.58 15.99 8.35
CA ARG A 52 9.34 16.25 9.08
C ARG A 52 8.71 17.52 8.55
N GLN A 53 7.42 17.46 8.20
CA GLN A 53 6.63 18.59 7.73
C GLN A 53 5.36 18.71 8.57
N LYS A 54 4.95 19.97 8.79
CA LYS A 54 3.71 20.31 9.48
C LYS A 54 2.81 21.09 8.53
N ASP A 55 1.51 20.94 8.71
CA ASP A 55 0.52 21.81 8.08
C ASP A 55 0.48 23.20 8.78
N PRO A 56 -0.33 24.15 8.28
CA PRO A 56 -0.48 25.46 8.90
C PRO A 56 -1.04 25.43 10.33
N SER A 57 -1.73 24.36 10.75
CA SER A 57 -2.24 24.18 12.11
C SER A 57 -1.19 23.62 13.08
N GLY A 58 0.01 23.28 12.57
CA GLY A 58 1.10 22.71 13.35
C GLY A 58 1.04 21.19 13.50
N VAL A 59 0.06 20.53 12.85
CA VAL A 59 -0.08 19.08 12.83
C VAL A 59 0.97 18.49 11.90
N VAL A 60 1.63 17.43 12.35
CA VAL A 60 2.66 16.75 11.58
C VAL A 60 1.97 15.93 10.49
N ILE A 61 2.28 16.21 9.23
CA ILE A 61 1.66 15.55 8.07
C ILE A 61 2.62 14.64 7.30
N PHE A 62 3.94 14.84 7.46
CA PHE A 62 4.96 13.92 6.95
C PHE A 62 6.12 13.80 7.94
N ALA A 63 6.70 12.61 8.05
CA ALA A 63 7.94 12.36 8.76
C ALA A 63 8.55 11.02 8.30
N GLY A 64 9.67 11.06 7.57
CA GLY A 64 10.30 9.86 7.02
C GLY A 64 9.90 9.51 5.58
N PRO A 65 10.22 8.28 5.13
CA PRO A 65 9.78 7.74 3.85
C PRO A 65 8.28 7.86 3.64
N ARG A 66 7.86 8.12 2.40
CA ARG A 66 6.47 8.35 2.03
C ARG A 66 6.05 7.28 1.03
N VAL A 67 5.32 6.28 1.52
CA VAL A 67 4.89 5.15 0.69
C VAL A 67 3.65 5.56 -0.10
N ARG A 68 3.64 5.27 -1.41
CA ARG A 68 2.48 5.37 -2.28
C ARG A 68 1.72 4.04 -2.27
N MET A 69 0.40 4.06 -2.14
CA MET A 69 -0.42 2.86 -1.99
C MET A 69 -1.60 2.90 -2.96
N GLY A 70 -1.87 1.76 -3.60
CA GLY A 70 -3.04 1.55 -4.46
C GLY A 70 -3.89 0.40 -3.93
N ILE A 71 -5.21 0.57 -3.90
CA ILE A 71 -6.17 -0.44 -3.46
C ILE A 71 -7.21 -0.65 -4.55
N HIS A 72 -7.42 -1.91 -4.94
CA HIS A 72 -8.49 -2.30 -5.85
C HIS A 72 -9.21 -3.52 -5.31
N LEU A 73 -10.54 -3.52 -5.40
CA LEU A 73 -11.36 -4.70 -5.15
C LEU A 73 -11.60 -5.41 -6.47
N ALA A 74 -10.85 -6.50 -6.70
CA ALA A 74 -11.01 -7.33 -7.88
C ALA A 74 -12.30 -8.18 -7.78
N LYS A 75 -13.13 -8.13 -8.82
CA LYS A 75 -14.34 -8.94 -8.94
C LYS A 75 -14.01 -10.36 -9.45
N PRO A 76 -14.92 -11.34 -9.26
CA PRO A 76 -14.76 -12.66 -9.85
C PRO A 76 -14.47 -12.58 -11.36
N GLY A 77 -13.40 -13.25 -11.79
CA GLY A 77 -12.94 -13.24 -13.19
C GLY A 77 -11.92 -12.15 -13.55
N GLU A 78 -11.68 -11.17 -12.67
CA GLU A 78 -10.66 -10.13 -12.90
C GLU A 78 -9.25 -10.56 -12.45
N PHE A 79 -9.12 -11.70 -11.79
CA PHE A 79 -7.84 -12.22 -11.33
C PHE A 79 -7.75 -13.74 -11.47
N ASP A 80 -6.53 -14.24 -11.62
CA ASP A 80 -6.18 -15.66 -11.54
C ASP A 80 -5.11 -15.82 -10.45
N MET A 81 -5.22 -16.88 -9.65
CA MET A 81 -4.27 -17.16 -8.57
C MET A 81 -3.72 -18.58 -8.76
N LYS A 82 -2.42 -18.65 -9.02
CA LYS A 82 -1.70 -19.92 -9.21
C LYS A 82 -0.64 -20.07 -8.14
N GLN A 83 -0.55 -21.25 -7.55
CA GLN A 83 0.53 -21.52 -6.62
C GLN A 83 1.84 -21.76 -7.38
N HIS A 84 2.89 -21.01 -7.06
CA HIS A 84 4.20 -21.26 -7.66
C HIS A 84 4.75 -22.58 -7.13
N ARG A 85 4.93 -23.58 -8.01
CA ARG A 85 5.30 -24.95 -7.62
C ARG A 85 6.64 -25.06 -6.88
N VAL A 86 7.51 -24.07 -7.01
CA VAL A 86 8.85 -24.07 -6.38
C VAL A 86 8.86 -23.29 -5.06
N PHE A 87 8.18 -22.14 -5.00
CA PHE A 87 8.27 -21.22 -3.87
C PHE A 87 7.08 -21.33 -2.93
N MET A 88 6.06 -22.11 -3.31
CA MET A 88 4.81 -22.31 -2.59
C MET A 88 4.00 -21.04 -2.30
N THR A 89 4.44 -19.88 -2.80
CA THR A 89 3.75 -18.59 -2.73
C THR A 89 2.68 -18.47 -3.82
N PRO A 90 1.52 -17.84 -3.53
CA PRO A 90 0.53 -17.52 -4.56
C PRO A 90 1.06 -16.45 -5.52
N VAL A 91 0.95 -16.74 -6.83
CA VAL A 91 1.15 -15.79 -7.92
C VAL A 91 -0.22 -15.33 -8.37
N VAL A 92 -0.47 -14.03 -8.24
CA VAL A 92 -1.73 -13.40 -8.68
C VAL A 92 -1.48 -12.65 -9.97
N THR A 93 -2.32 -12.88 -10.97
CA THR A 93 -2.30 -12.18 -12.26
C THR A 93 -3.70 -11.72 -12.64
N GLY A 94 -3.81 -10.97 -13.74
CA GLY A 94 -5.09 -10.50 -14.27
C GLY A 94 -5.31 -8.99 -14.12
N GLU A 95 -6.48 -8.55 -14.57
CA GLU A 95 -6.82 -7.13 -14.65
C GLU A 95 -6.92 -6.47 -13.26
N GLY A 96 -7.49 -7.16 -12.28
CA GLY A 96 -7.61 -6.63 -10.91
C GLY A 96 -6.24 -6.38 -10.27
N TRP A 97 -5.27 -7.27 -10.52
CA TRP A 97 -3.89 -7.07 -10.11
C TRP A 97 -3.26 -5.85 -10.81
N ARG A 98 -3.47 -5.73 -12.12
CA ARG A 98 -2.94 -4.63 -12.94
C ARG A 98 -3.48 -3.28 -12.46
N LEU A 99 -4.78 -3.19 -12.16
CA LEU A 99 -5.41 -1.97 -11.67
C LEU A 99 -4.89 -1.57 -10.29
N ALA A 100 -4.74 -2.52 -9.36
CA ALA A 100 -4.13 -2.24 -8.05
C ALA A 100 -2.71 -1.66 -8.20
N HIS A 101 -1.90 -2.26 -9.08
CA HIS A 101 -0.56 -1.77 -9.38
C HIS A 101 -0.58 -0.36 -9.99
N LEU A 102 -1.38 -0.12 -11.02
CA LEU A 102 -1.48 1.20 -11.66
C LEU A 102 -1.92 2.30 -10.69
N LEU A 103 -2.87 2.01 -9.79
CA LEU A 103 -3.27 2.97 -8.75
C LEU A 103 -2.10 3.35 -7.85
N SER A 104 -1.24 2.40 -7.50
CA SER A 104 -0.04 2.71 -6.71
C SER A 104 0.96 3.58 -7.49
N GLU A 105 1.08 3.37 -8.80
CA GLU A 105 1.96 4.17 -9.67
C GLU A 105 1.45 5.60 -9.88
N CYS A 106 0.14 5.80 -9.94
CA CYS A 106 -0.48 7.12 -10.05
C CYS A 106 -0.38 7.96 -8.77
N GLY A 107 -0.13 7.32 -7.61
CA GLY A 107 -0.08 7.98 -6.31
C GLY A 107 1.23 8.72 -6.04
N ALA A 108 1.14 9.86 -5.36
CA ALA A 108 2.30 10.51 -4.75
C ALA A 108 2.65 9.86 -3.39
N GLY A 109 3.88 10.05 -2.93
CA GLY A 109 4.32 9.50 -1.64
C GLY A 109 3.45 10.01 -0.48
N GLY A 110 2.89 9.07 0.30
CA GLY A 110 1.98 9.33 1.41
C GLY A 110 0.50 9.33 1.01
N GLN A 111 0.18 9.07 -0.25
CA GLN A 111 -1.20 8.91 -0.72
C GLN A 111 -1.63 7.45 -0.74
N VAL A 112 -2.93 7.26 -0.54
CA VAL A 112 -3.65 6.01 -0.77
C VAL A 112 -4.69 6.29 -1.84
N LEU A 113 -4.55 5.66 -3.00
CA LEU A 113 -5.55 5.71 -4.07
C LEU A 113 -6.37 4.42 -4.05
N ALA A 114 -7.68 4.55 -4.23
CA ALA A 114 -8.60 3.42 -4.29
C ALA A 114 -9.45 3.52 -5.55
N SER A 115 -9.67 2.40 -6.23
CA SER A 115 -10.66 2.34 -7.30
C SER A 115 -12.08 2.52 -6.76
N ASP A 116 -13.01 2.98 -7.61
CA ASP A 116 -14.44 3.07 -7.29
C ASP A 116 -15.03 1.75 -6.73
N ALA A 117 -14.56 0.60 -7.22
CA ALA A 117 -14.99 -0.72 -6.73
C ALA A 117 -14.79 -0.93 -5.22
N VAL A 118 -13.83 -0.22 -4.60
CA VAL A 118 -13.60 -0.25 -3.14
C VAL A 118 -14.73 0.45 -2.38
N CYS A 119 -15.34 1.48 -2.98
CA CYS A 119 -16.41 2.27 -2.38
C CYS A 119 -17.78 1.60 -2.49
N THR A 120 -17.93 0.62 -3.39
CA THR A 120 -19.19 -0.08 -3.68
C THR A 120 -19.32 -1.43 -2.99
N ALA A 121 -18.42 -1.74 -2.06
CA ALA A 121 -18.28 -3.04 -1.41
C ALA A 121 -19.14 -3.19 -0.15
#